data_AF-A0A1E5PH68-F1
#
_entry.id   AF-A0A1E5PH68-F1
#
_cell.length_a   1.000
_cell.length_b   1.000
_cell.length_c   1.000
_cell.angle_alpha   90.00
_cell.angle_beta   90.00
_cell.angle_gamma   90.00
#
_symmetry.space_group_name_H-M   'P 1'
#
loop_
_entity.id
_entity.type
_entity.pdbx_description
1 polymer ?
#
loop_
_entity_poly.entity_id
_entity_poly.type
_entity_poly.pdbx_seq_one_letter_code
_entity_poly.pdbx_strand_id
1 'polypeptide(L)' 'MQAFEHLFPVTRTWAPHEVLGYLRTTSFAAPELFAERHQAFEDEALALLHAHAVDGSLVEEATFRVLLARRPEGAR' A
#
# COMPACT_ATOMS: atom_id res chain seq x y z
N MET A 1 -25.43 6.97 17.45
CA MET A 1 -24.69 6.14 16.47
C MET A 1 -23.65 5.38 17.26
N GLN A 2 -23.71 4.04 17.28
CA GLN A 2 -22.68 3.23 17.95
C GLN A 2 -21.70 2.77 16.89
N ALA A 3 -20.40 3.02 17.10
CA ALA A 3 -19.32 2.53 16.27
C ALA A 3 -18.43 1.59 17.10
N PHE A 4 -18.10 0.44 16.52
CA PHE A 4 -17.16 -0.51 17.09
C PHE A 4 -15.87 -0.47 16.29
N GLU A 5 -14.75 -0.51 16.99
CA GLU A 5 -13.44 -0.52 16.38
C GLU A 5 -12.87 -1.93 16.36
N HIS A 6 -12.35 -2.33 15.20
CA HIS A 6 -11.63 -3.58 15.01
C HIS A 6 -10.28 -3.31 14.33
N LEU A 7 -9.25 -3.98 14.83
CA LEU A 7 -7.91 -3.96 14.25
C LEU A 7 -7.67 -5.27 13.51
N PHE A 8 -7.31 -5.18 12.24
CA PHE A 8 -7.01 -6.33 11.39
C PHE A 8 -5.52 -6.28 10.99
N PRO A 9 -4.66 -7.05 11.66
CA PRO A 9 -3.27 -7.20 11.23
C PRO A 9 -3.23 -8.02 9.94
N VAL A 10 -2.37 -7.60 9.01
CA VAL A 10 -2.14 -8.25 7.73
C VAL A 10 -0.64 -8.27 7.48
N THR A 11 -0.12 -9.45 7.18
CA THR A 11 1.25 -9.66 6.71
C THR A 11 1.20 -9.94 5.21
N ARG A 12 2.03 -9.26 4.43
CA ARG A 12 2.19 -9.54 3.00
C ARG A 12 3.66 -9.73 2.66
N THR A 13 3.90 -10.61 1.71
CA THR A 13 5.22 -10.80 1.11
C THR A 13 5.14 -10.31 -0.32
N TRP A 14 6.10 -9.48 -0.69
CA TRP A 14 6.15 -8.84 -1.99
C TRP A 14 7.49 -9.13 -2.65
N ALA A 15 7.47 -9.45 -3.94
CA ALA A 15 8.65 -9.29 -4.78
C ALA A 15 8.85 -7.79 -5.11
N PRO A 16 10.10 -7.32 -5.28
CA PRO A 16 10.40 -5.91 -5.61
C PRO A 16 9.57 -5.33 -6.77
N HIS A 17 9.36 -6.11 -7.84
CA HIS A 17 8.56 -5.66 -9.00
C HIS A 17 7.06 -5.51 -8.68
N GLU A 18 6.53 -6.28 -7.73
CA GLU A 18 5.13 -6.17 -7.29
C GLU A 18 4.93 -4.90 -6.48
N VAL A 19 5.92 -4.51 -5.65
CA VAL A 19 5.89 -3.22 -4.94
C VAL A 19 5.90 -2.06 -5.94
N LEU A 20 6.75 -2.11 -6.96
CA LEU A 20 6.78 -1.09 -8.02
C LEU A 20 5.45 -1.02 -8.78
N GLY A 21 4.88 -2.18 -9.11
CA GLY A 21 3.55 -2.27 -9.71
C GLY A 21 2.45 -1.69 -8.83
N TYR A 22 2.50 -1.96 -7.52
CA TYR A 22 1.55 -1.39 -6.55
C TYR A 22 1.66 0.13 -6.47
N LEU A 23 2.87 0.70 -6.46
CA LEU A 23 3.07 2.15 -6.43
C LEU A 23 2.32 2.86 -7.56
N ARG A 24 2.30 2.29 -8.78
CA ARG A 24 1.54 2.83 -9.93
C ARG A 24 0.03 2.88 -9.71
N THR A 25 -0.51 2.07 -8.80
CA THR A 25 -1.94 2.09 -8.45
C THR A 25 -2.28 3.17 -7.42
N THR A 26 -1.27 3.78 -6.81
CA THR A 26 -1.43 4.84 -5.82
C THR A 26 -1.37 6.21 -6.48
N SER A 27 -2.05 7.20 -5.89
CA SER A 27 -1.96 8.59 -6.35
C SER A 27 -0.58 9.23 -6.13
N PHE A 28 0.33 8.58 -5.41
CA PHE A 28 1.65 9.13 -5.06
C PHE A 28 2.73 8.85 -6.09
N ALA A 29 2.55 7.82 -6.92
CA ALA A 29 3.51 7.43 -7.94
C ALA A 29 2.87 7.32 -9.33
N ALA A 30 1.85 8.14 -9.59
CA ALA A 30 1.27 8.27 -10.91
C ALA A 30 2.36 8.75 -11.91
N PRO A 31 2.51 8.13 -13.10
CA PRO A 31 3.60 8.46 -14.02
C PRO A 31 3.69 9.94 -14.39
N GLU A 32 2.54 10.62 -14.44
CA GLU A 32 2.42 12.04 -14.77
C GLU A 32 3.13 12.96 -13.76
N LEU A 33 3.36 12.49 -12.53
CA LEU A 33 4.08 13.25 -11.50
C LEU A 33 5.59 13.35 -11.77
N PHE A 34 6.14 12.48 -12.63
CA PHE A 34 7.57 12.39 -12.88
C PHE A 34 8.00 12.91 -14.26
N ALA A 35 7.04 13.19 -15.15
CA ALA A 35 7.31 13.59 -16.54
C ALA A 35 8.37 12.68 -17.19
N GLU A 36 9.40 13.25 -17.81
CA GLU A 36 10.48 12.52 -18.47
C GLU A 36 11.38 11.71 -17.50
N ARG A 37 11.28 11.95 -16.19
CA ARG A 37 12.07 11.23 -15.18
C ARG A 37 11.42 9.95 -14.69
N HIS A 38 10.24 9.59 -15.19
CA HIS A 38 9.50 8.42 -14.72
C HIS A 38 10.33 7.13 -14.80
N GLN A 39 10.96 6.84 -15.93
CA GLN A 39 11.77 5.63 -16.08
C GLN A 39 12.97 5.61 -15.11
N ALA A 40 13.66 6.73 -14.96
CA ALA A 40 14.79 6.83 -14.03
C ALA A 40 14.36 6.61 -12.57
N PHE A 41 13.19 7.14 -12.19
CA PHE A 41 12.59 6.86 -10.89
C PHE A 41 12.30 5.38 -10.69
N GLU A 42 11.71 4.71 -11.69
CA GLU A 42 11.39 3.28 -11.59
C GLU A 42 12.63 2.41 -11.46
N ASP A 43 13.69 2.73 -12.21
CA ASP A 43 14.96 2.01 -12.16
C ASP A 43 15.63 2.18 -10.78
N GLU A 44 15.67 3.42 -10.26
CA GLU A 44 16.21 3.73 -8.94
C GLU A 44 15.38 3.06 -7.82
N ALA A 45 14.06 3.12 -7.91
CA ALA A 45 13.15 2.50 -6.96
C ALA A 45 13.30 0.98 -6.94
N LEU A 46 13.37 0.34 -8.11
CA LEU A 46 13.56 -1.10 -8.21
C LEU A 46 14.92 -1.53 -7.63
N ALA A 47 16.00 -0.80 -7.93
CA ALA A 47 17.31 -1.05 -7.36
C ALA A 47 17.30 -0.95 -5.83
N LEU A 48 16.63 0.06 -5.28
CA LEU A 48 16.47 0.22 -3.83
C LEU A 48 15.66 -0.94 -3.21
N LEU A 49 14.55 -1.32 -3.83
CA LEU A 49 13.71 -2.43 -3.36
C LEU A 49 14.48 -3.76 -3.35
N HIS A 50 15.32 -4.00 -4.36
CA HIS A 50 16.20 -5.17 -4.39
C HIS A 50 17.25 -5.14 -3.26
N ALA A 51 17.85 -3.98 -2.99
CA ALA A 51 18.84 -3.85 -1.92
C ALA A 51 18.27 -4.13 -0.52
N HIS A 52 16.96 -3.89 -0.34
CA HIS A 52 16.26 -4.14 0.93
C HIS A 52 15.55 -5.50 1.00
N ALA A 53 15.45 -6.22 -0.11
CA ALA A 53 14.82 -7.53 -0.13
C ALA A 53 15.69 -8.56 0.61
N VAL A 54 15.09 -9.31 1.52
CA VAL A 54 15.72 -10.46 2.19
C VAL A 54 15.23 -11.71 1.48
N ASP A 55 16.16 -12.53 1.00
CA ASP A 55 15.86 -13.72 0.19
C ASP A 55 14.91 -13.42 -0.99
N GLY A 56 15.10 -12.24 -1.61
CA GLY A 56 14.30 -11.78 -2.75
C GLY A 56 12.90 -11.26 -2.40
N SER A 57 12.57 -11.14 -1.12
CA SER A 57 11.26 -10.73 -0.65
C SER A 57 11.30 -9.51 0.28
N LEU A 58 10.25 -8.70 0.21
CA LEU A 58 9.96 -7.60 1.13
C LEU A 58 8.73 -7.99 1.96
N VAL A 59 8.81 -7.88 3.28
CA VAL A 59 7.69 -8.18 4.17
C VAL A 59 7.04 -6.87 4.61
N GLU A 60 5.75 -6.73 4.31
CA GLU A 60 4.89 -5.65 4.79
C GLU A 60 4.07 -6.16 5.97
N GLU A 61 4.23 -5.51 7.12
CA GLU A 61 3.36 -5.70 8.28
C GLU A 61 2.46 -4.48 8.41
N ALA A 62 1.17 -4.65 8.13
CA ALA A 62 0.18 -3.58 8.17
C ALA A 62 -0.94 -3.90 9.17
N THR A 63 -1.53 -2.88 9.79
CA THR A 63 -2.74 -3.04 10.61
C THR A 63 -3.82 -2.09 10.13
N PHE A 64 -4.93 -2.66 9.67
CA PHE A 64 -6.11 -1.89 9.27
C PHE A 64 -6.99 -1.63 10.48
N ARG A 65 -7.20 -0.36 10.81
CA ARG A 65 -8.21 0.05 11.79
C ARG A 65 -9.54 0.27 11.08
N VAL A 66 -10.54 -0.54 11.40
CA VAL A 66 -11.86 -0.51 10.78
C VAL A 66 -12.88 -0.08 11.82
N LEU A 67 -13.66 0.95 11.48
CA LEU A 67 -14.78 1.43 12.29
C LEU A 67 -16.08 0.94 11.68
N LEU A 68 -16.81 0.10 12.42
CA LEU A 68 -18.10 -0.45 12.02
C LEU A 68 -19.19 0.27 12.79
N ALA A 69 -19.99 1.08 12.10
CA ALA A 69 -21.12 1.79 12.69
C ALA A 69 -22.45 1.17 12.25
N ARG A 70 -23.41 1.03 13.18
CA ARG A 70 -24.80 0.67 12.86
C ARG A 70 -25.68 1.91 12.92
N ARG A 71 -26.48 2.14 11.89
CA ARG A 71 -27.56 3.15 11.92
C ARG A 71 -28.64 2.68 12.90
N PRO A 72 -29.11 3.53 13.84
CA PRO A 72 -30.24 3.20 14.71
C PRO A 72 -31.51 2.95 13.89
N GLU A 73 -32.33 1.98 14.28
CA GLU A 73 -33.63 1.75 13.64
C GLU A 73 -34.55 2.97 13.86
N GLY A 74 -35.25 3.42 12.81
CA GLY A 74 -36.16 4.57 12.86
C GLY A 74 -35.54 5.93 12.52
N ALA A 75 -34.24 6.04 12.27
CA ALA A 75 -33.63 7.27 11.74
C ALA A 75 -33.91 7.39 10.23
N ARG A 76 -34.95 8.17 9.87
CA ARG A 76 -35.16 8.65 8.49
C ARG A 76 -34.16 9.74 8.15
#